data_AF-A0A829HGW5-F1
#
_entry.id   AF-A0A829HGW5-F1
#
_cell.length_a   1.000
_cell.length_b   1.000
_cell.length_c   1.000
_cell.angle_alpha   90.00
_cell.angle_beta   90.00
_cell.angle_gamma   90.00
#
_symmetry.space_group_name_H-M   'P 1'
#
loop_
_entity.id
_entity.type
_entity.pdbx_description
1 polymer ?
#
loop_
_entity_poly.entity_id
_entity_poly.type
_entity_poly.pdbx_seq_one_letter_code
_entity_poly.pdbx_strand_id
1 'polypeptide(L)'
;MNSENQTIQQILRFCQWVIASLWMYQGLIPKLIFQVQDEHYVWQQLNIAPSYIAWMISLSGLAEIIFGSLFLWIQHKYLHWLNIISLIGLLIVVLVIYPDKIYQAFNPVVMNIALASLSVISLWCIKALQNAKHG
;
A
#
# COMPACT_ATOMS: atom_id res chain seq x y z
N MET A 1 -30.41 -5.76 -9.63
CA MET A 1 -29.03 -6.16 -9.27
C MET A 1 -29.17 -7.13 -8.11
N ASN A 2 -28.67 -8.37 -8.24
CA ASN A 2 -28.84 -9.40 -7.21
C ASN A 2 -28.25 -8.91 -5.87
N SER A 3 -28.90 -9.21 -4.74
CA SER A 3 -28.43 -8.83 -3.40
C SER A 3 -26.99 -9.28 -3.15
N GLU A 4 -26.62 -10.45 -3.66
CA GLU A 4 -25.27 -11.01 -3.61
C GLU A 4 -24.23 -10.13 -4.30
N ASN A 5 -24.55 -9.60 -5.50
CA ASN A 5 -23.65 -8.70 -6.24
C ASN A 5 -23.46 -7.36 -5.51
N GLN A 6 -24.50 -6.89 -4.81
CA GLN A 6 -24.38 -5.70 -3.96
C GLN A 6 -23.44 -5.94 -2.77
N THR A 7 -23.54 -7.09 -2.11
CA THR A 7 -22.64 -7.47 -1.02
C THR A 7 -21.18 -7.58 -1.49
N ILE A 8 -20.92 -8.24 -2.62
CA ILE A 8 -19.57 -8.34 -3.19
C ILE A 8 -19.00 -6.95 -3.51
N GLN A 9 -19.82 -6.05 -4.05
CA GLN A 9 -19.41 -4.68 -4.35
C GLN A 9 -19.13 -3.86 -3.07
N GLN A 10 -19.88 -4.08 -1.99
CA GLN A 10 -19.62 -3.46 -0.68
C GLN A 10 -18.30 -3.95 -0.10
N ILE A 11 -18.03 -5.26 -0.14
CA ILE A 11 -16.76 -5.85 0.33
C ILE A 11 -15.59 -5.27 -0.46
N LEU A 12 -15.70 -5.21 -1.79
CA LEU A 12 -14.66 -4.64 -2.65
C LEU A 12 -14.35 -3.18 -2.27
N ARG A 13 -15.39 -2.34 -2.12
CA ARG A 13 -15.22 -0.94 -1.73
C ARG A 13 -14.60 -0.80 -0.35
N PHE A 14 -14.98 -1.65 0.61
CA PHE A 14 -14.41 -1.64 1.94
C PHE A 14 -12.92 -1.99 1.91
N CYS A 15 -12.53 -3.07 1.21
CA CYS A 15 -11.13 -3.43 1.05
C CYS A 15 -10.30 -2.31 0.41
N GLN A 16 -10.83 -1.67 -0.64
CA GLN A 16 -10.16 -0.55 -1.30
C GLN A 16 -10.01 0.67 -0.40
N TRP A 17 -11.03 0.99 0.39
CA TRP A 17 -10.97 2.05 1.40
C TRP A 17 -9.88 1.77 2.43
N VAL A 18 -9.83 0.56 2.99
CA VAL A 18 -8.81 0.18 3.97
C VAL A 18 -7.40 0.27 3.36
N ILE A 19 -7.20 -0.26 2.15
CA ILE A 19 -5.92 -0.16 1.43
C ILE A 19 -5.53 1.32 1.22
N ALA A 20 -6.46 2.15 0.75
CA ALA A 20 -6.23 3.57 0.53
C ALA A 20 -5.82 4.29 1.83
N SER A 21 -6.58 4.08 2.92
CA SER A 21 -6.28 4.68 4.22
C SER A 21 -4.91 4.27 4.76
N LEU A 22 -4.52 3.00 4.58
CA LEU A 22 -3.21 2.51 5.04
C LEU A 22 -2.05 3.11 4.22
N TRP A 23 -2.19 3.21 2.89
CA TRP A 23 -1.20 3.90 2.05
C TRP A 23 -1.09 5.38 2.37
N MET A 24 -2.23 6.06 2.56
CA MET A 24 -2.24 7.46 2.99
C MET A 24 -1.55 7.63 4.35
N TYR A 25 -1.79 6.73 5.29
CA TYR A 25 -1.15 6.76 6.61
C TYR A 25 0.37 6.60 6.49
N GLN A 26 0.84 5.60 5.73
CA GLN A 26 2.26 5.35 5.47
C GLN A 26 2.94 6.54 4.77
N GLY A 27 2.26 7.20 3.83
CA GLY A 27 2.83 8.35 3.12
C GLY A 27 2.77 9.66 3.90
N LEU A 28 1.75 9.84 4.74
CA LEU A 28 1.52 11.12 5.43
C LEU A 28 2.27 11.20 6.75
N ILE A 29 2.09 10.20 7.62
CA ILE A 29 2.53 10.29 9.02
C ILE A 29 4.06 10.22 9.13
N PRO A 30 4.73 9.13 8.72
CA PRO A 30 6.18 9.01 8.91
C PRO A 30 6.97 9.91 7.95
N LYS A 31 6.46 10.18 6.74
CA LYS A 31 7.22 10.87 5.68
C LYS A 31 6.95 12.37 5.56
N LEU A 32 5.70 12.83 5.68
CA LEU A 32 5.38 14.26 5.53
C LEU A 32 5.32 14.99 6.87
N ILE A 33 4.67 14.41 7.87
CA ILE A 33 4.44 15.07 9.15
C ILE A 33 5.66 14.93 10.08
N PHE A 34 6.11 13.69 10.31
CA PHE A 34 7.16 13.43 11.31
C PHE A 34 8.57 13.33 10.73
N GLN A 35 8.73 13.15 9.41
CA GLN A 35 10.02 12.95 8.72
C GLN A 35 10.99 12.13 9.59
N VAL A 36 10.56 10.92 9.93
CA VAL A 36 11.21 10.11 10.97
C VAL A 36 12.67 9.83 10.55
N GLN A 37 13.58 9.81 11.53
CA GLN A 37 15.01 9.53 11.30
C GLN A 37 15.22 8.21 10.53
N ASP A 38 14.32 7.24 10.71
CA ASP A 38 14.35 5.98 9.99
C ASP A 38 14.24 6.17 8.47
N GLU A 39 13.43 7.12 7.99
CA GLU A 39 13.30 7.43 6.56
C GLU A 39 14.58 8.13 6.05
N HIS A 40 15.15 9.05 6.82
CA HIS A 40 16.42 9.69 6.45
C HIS A 40 17.54 8.68 6.23
N TYR A 41 17.66 7.71 7.12
CA TYR A 41 18.67 6.66 7.01
C TYR A 41 18.45 5.76 5.79
N VAL A 42 17.20 5.47 5.39
CA VAL A 42 16.90 4.72 4.16
C VAL A 42 17.52 5.40 2.94
N TRP A 43 17.32 6.71 2.80
CA TRP A 43 17.85 7.47 1.66
C TRP A 43 19.37 7.69 1.74
N GLN A 44 19.93 7.76 2.95
CA GLN A 44 21.39 7.78 3.13
C GLN A 44 22.04 6.48 2.67
N GLN A 45 21.44 5.32 2.95
CA GLN A 45 21.94 4.02 2.48
C GLN A 45 21.90 3.88 0.95
N LEU A 46 21.02 4.64 0.29
CA LEU A 46 20.95 4.75 -1.16
C LEU A 46 21.98 5.74 -1.75
N ASN A 47 22.93 6.23 -0.95
CA ASN A 47 23.96 7.21 -1.35
C ASN A 47 23.40 8.53 -1.91
N ILE A 48 22.20 8.95 -1.49
CA ILE A 48 21.64 10.24 -1.87
C ILE A 48 22.27 11.37 -1.05
N ALA A 49 22.61 12.48 -1.70
CA ALA A 49 23.21 13.62 -1.01
C ALA A 49 22.24 14.22 0.03
N PRO A 50 22.71 14.59 1.24
CA PRO A 50 21.86 15.02 2.35
C PRO A 50 20.91 16.18 2.03
N SER A 51 21.30 17.07 1.11
CA SER A 51 20.50 18.20 0.65
C SER A 51 19.21 17.80 -0.06
N TYR A 52 19.16 16.62 -0.67
CA TYR A 52 17.99 16.13 -1.41
C TYR A 52 17.15 15.13 -0.62
N ILE A 53 17.64 14.61 0.52
CA ILE A 53 16.97 13.55 1.28
C ILE A 53 15.57 13.97 1.72
N ALA A 54 15.43 15.15 2.33
CA ALA A 54 14.12 15.64 2.79
C ALA A 54 13.11 15.78 1.63
N TRP A 55 13.58 16.21 0.46
CA TRP A 55 12.77 16.29 -0.77
C TRP A 55 12.36 14.90 -1.28
N MET A 56 13.28 13.93 -1.27
CA MET A 56 13.00 12.55 -1.68
C MET A 56 12.02 11.84 -0.74
N ILE A 57 12.17 12.01 0.57
CA ILE A 57 11.21 11.49 1.56
C ILE A 57 9.83 12.06 1.28
N SER A 58 9.73 13.39 1.13
CA SER A 58 8.46 14.08 0.88
C SER A 58 7.82 13.64 -0.45
N LEU A 59 8.62 13.50 -1.50
CA LEU A 59 8.16 13.01 -2.80
C LEU A 59 7.64 11.58 -2.72
N SER A 60 8.34 10.71 -1.98
CA SER A 60 7.90 9.33 -1.77
C SER A 60 6.60 9.27 -0.96
N GLY A 61 6.45 10.08 0.09
CA GLY A 61 5.22 10.14 0.88
C GLY A 61 4.04 10.66 0.06
N LEU A 62 4.27 11.66 -0.79
CA LEU A 62 3.26 12.14 -1.72
C LEU A 62 2.87 11.07 -2.76
N ALA A 63 3.84 10.34 -3.30
CA ALA A 63 3.59 9.25 -4.24
C ALA A 63 2.71 8.16 -3.59
N GLU A 64 2.94 7.84 -2.32
CA GLU A 64 2.14 6.88 -1.56
C GLU A 64 0.71 7.36 -1.31
N ILE A 65 0.52 8.63 -0.98
CA ILE A 65 -0.81 9.24 -0.81
C ILE A 65 -1.56 9.24 -2.14
N ILE A 66 -0.91 9.62 -3.24
CA ILE A 66 -1.51 9.58 -4.58
C ILE A 66 -1.88 8.14 -4.91
N PHE A 67 -0.97 7.19 -4.66
CA PHE A 67 -1.21 5.77 -4.93
C PHE A 67 -2.38 5.20 -4.13
N GLY A 68 -2.47 5.51 -2.84
CA GLY A 68 -3.62 5.18 -1.99
C GLY A 68 -4.91 5.84 -2.49
N SER A 69 -4.86 7.10 -2.95
CA SER A 69 -6.04 7.80 -3.48
C SER A 69 -6.58 7.16 -4.75
N LEU A 70 -5.72 6.59 -5.60
CA LEU A 70 -6.14 5.88 -6.80
C LEU A 70 -7.07 4.69 -6.48
N PHE A 71 -6.90 4.03 -5.32
CA PHE A 71 -7.78 2.94 -4.89
C PHE A 71 -9.22 3.39 -4.62
N LEU A 72 -9.45 4.66 -4.31
CA LEU A 72 -10.79 5.20 -4.06
C LEU A 72 -11.58 5.42 -5.35
N TRP A 73 -10.90 5.66 -6.48
CA TRP A 73 -11.52 5.98 -7.76
C TRP A 73 -11.44 4.86 -8.79
N ILE A 74 -10.42 4.00 -8.73
CA ILE A 74 -10.13 3.01 -9.76
C ILE A 74 -10.31 1.58 -9.22
N GLN A 75 -11.34 0.90 -9.70
CA GLN A 75 -11.61 -0.50 -9.36
C GLN A 75 -11.03 -1.47 -10.41
N HIS A 76 -9.71 -1.39 -10.65
CA HIS A 76 -9.05 -2.18 -11.68
C HIS A 76 -8.09 -3.23 -11.12
N LYS A 77 -8.10 -4.44 -11.70
CA LYS A 77 -7.23 -5.56 -11.30
C LYS A 77 -5.73 -5.22 -11.30
N TYR A 78 -5.29 -4.38 -12.23
CA TYR A 78 -3.89 -3.96 -12.33
C TYR A 78 -3.44 -3.11 -11.14
N LEU A 79 -4.35 -2.32 -10.54
CA LEU A 79 -4.01 -1.51 -9.37
C LEU A 79 -3.68 -2.38 -8.17
N HIS A 80 -4.43 -3.47 -7.97
CA HIS A 80 -4.17 -4.44 -6.91
C HIS A 80 -2.87 -5.22 -7.11
N TRP A 81 -2.51 -5.56 -8.36
CA TRP A 81 -1.21 -6.15 -8.69
C TRP A 81 -0.06 -5.17 -8.43
N LEU A 82 -0.22 -3.90 -8.84
CA LEU A 82 0.79 -2.88 -8.57
C LEU A 82 0.98 -2.71 -7.06
N ASN A 83 -0.10 -2.73 -6.27
CA ASN A 83 -0.02 -2.69 -4.82
C ASN A 83 0.79 -3.86 -4.25
N ILE A 84 0.52 -5.10 -4.68
CA ILE A 84 1.29 -6.25 -4.21
C ILE A 84 2.79 -6.09 -4.54
N ILE A 85 3.11 -5.66 -5.76
CA ILE A 85 4.51 -5.42 -6.18
C ILE A 85 5.16 -4.31 -5.34
N SER A 86 4.46 -3.19 -5.13
CA SER A 86 4.96 -2.08 -4.32
C SER A 86 5.19 -2.49 -2.86
N LEU A 87 4.28 -3.26 -2.26
CA LEU A 87 4.41 -3.79 -0.90
C LEU A 87 5.61 -4.73 -0.77
N ILE A 88 5.83 -5.62 -1.75
CA ILE A 88 7.01 -6.48 -1.78
C ILE A 88 8.29 -5.64 -1.91
N GLY A 89 8.30 -4.65 -2.79
CA GLY A 89 9.44 -3.75 -2.98
C GLY A 89 9.80 -2.99 -1.69
N LEU A 90 8.79 -2.38 -1.05
CA LEU A 90 8.96 -1.70 0.24
C LEU A 90 9.46 -2.66 1.32
N LEU A 91 8.92 -3.87 1.36
CA LEU A 91 9.34 -4.88 2.32
C LEU A 91 10.82 -5.24 2.11
N ILE A 92 11.27 -5.47 0.88
CA ILE A 92 12.67 -5.78 0.58
C ILE A 92 13.59 -4.65 1.03
N VAL A 93 13.24 -3.38 0.72
CA VAL A 93 14.02 -2.22 1.15
C VAL A 93 14.14 -2.19 2.68
N VAL A 94 13.03 -2.36 3.39
CA VAL A 94 13.03 -2.38 4.85
C VAL A 94 13.82 -3.56 5.42
N LEU A 95 13.74 -4.75 4.81
CA LEU A 95 14.49 -5.93 5.25
C LEU A 95 16.00 -5.75 5.11
N VAL A 96 16.45 -5.10 4.03
CA VAL A 96 17.86 -4.84 3.76
C VAL A 96 18.41 -3.77 4.71
N ILE A 97 17.62 -2.73 4.99
CA ILE A 97 18.08 -1.56 5.75
C ILE A 97 17.85 -1.73 7.26
N TYR A 98 16.77 -2.41 7.65
CA TYR A 98 16.36 -2.64 9.03
C TYR A 98 15.99 -4.10 9.30
N PRO A 99 16.96 -5.03 9.27
CA PRO A 99 16.71 -6.44 9.57
C PRO A 99 16.12 -6.65 10.98
N ASP A 100 16.47 -5.80 11.94
CA ASP A 100 15.99 -5.90 13.32
C ASP A 100 14.48 -5.62 13.48
N LYS A 101 13.85 -4.92 12.52
CA LYS A 101 12.41 -4.59 12.58
C LYS A 101 11.53 -5.82 12.31
N ILE A 102 12.09 -6.94 11.84
CA ILE A 102 11.35 -8.19 11.53
C ILE A 102 10.88 -8.88 12.81
N TYR A 103 11.67 -8.83 13.88
CA TYR A 103 11.39 -9.58 15.11
C TYR A 103 10.40 -8.86 16.04
N GLN A 104 9.99 -7.64 15.68
CA GLN A 104 9.02 -6.88 16.45
C GLN A 104 7.61 -7.45 16.25
N ALA A 105 6.80 -7.47 17.31
CA ALA A 105 5.42 -7.97 17.24
C ALA A 105 4.55 -7.21 16.23
N PHE A 106 4.84 -5.91 16.06
CA PHE A 106 4.25 -5.06 15.02
C PHE A 106 5.32 -4.73 13.98
N ASN A 107 5.55 -5.66 13.05
CA ASN A 107 6.55 -5.50 12.02
C ASN A 107 5.95 -5.12 10.65
N PRO A 108 6.76 -4.57 9.74
CA PRO A 108 6.36 -4.29 8.36
C PRO A 108 5.92 -5.53 7.57
N VAL A 109 6.41 -6.73 7.93
CA VAL A 109 6.04 -7.99 7.26
C VAL A 109 4.55 -8.28 7.43
N VAL A 110 4.06 -8.27 8.67
CA VAL A 110 2.66 -8.56 9.02
C VAL A 110 1.73 -7.53 8.37
N MET A 111 2.12 -6.25 8.37
CA MET A 111 1.36 -5.20 7.69
C MET A 111 1.29 -5.45 6.17
N ASN A 112 2.42 -5.72 5.51
CA ASN A 112 2.44 -6.00 4.07
C ASN A 112 1.61 -7.23 3.69
N ILE A 113 1.66 -8.30 4.49
CA ILE A 113 0.83 -9.50 4.29
C ILE A 113 -0.66 -9.13 4.41
N ALA A 114 -1.05 -8.37 5.43
CA ALA A 114 -2.44 -7.96 5.62
C ALA A 114 -2.97 -7.14 4.43
N LEU A 115 -2.20 -6.14 3.95
CA LEU A 115 -2.60 -5.35 2.77
C LEU A 115 -2.63 -6.21 1.51
N ALA A 116 -1.67 -7.12 1.33
CA ALA A 116 -1.64 -8.02 0.18
C ALA A 116 -2.87 -8.95 0.18
N SER A 117 -3.27 -9.49 1.33
CA SER A 117 -4.48 -10.29 1.49
C SER A 117 -5.75 -9.51 1.10
N LEU A 118 -5.87 -8.24 1.51
CA LEU A 118 -6.99 -7.37 1.09
C LEU A 118 -7.01 -7.15 -0.43
N SER A 119 -5.83 -7.02 -1.05
CA SER A 119 -5.70 -6.94 -2.51
C SER A 119 -6.16 -8.23 -3.20
N VAL A 120 -5.81 -9.39 -2.67
CA VAL A 120 -6.25 -10.70 -3.20
C VAL A 120 -7.77 -10.86 -3.08
N ILE A 121 -8.36 -10.53 -1.93
CA ILE A 121 -9.82 -10.55 -1.72
C ILE A 121 -10.51 -9.64 -2.73
N SER A 122 -9.97 -8.44 -2.95
CA SER A 122 -10.50 -7.49 -3.94
C SER A 122 -10.45 -8.06 -5.36
N LEU A 123 -9.38 -8.75 -5.74
CA LEU A 123 -9.27 -9.42 -7.04
C LEU A 123 -10.31 -10.53 -7.22
N TRP A 124 -10.57 -11.33 -6.17
CA TRP A 124 -11.63 -12.33 -6.19
C TRP A 124 -13.02 -11.71 -6.34
N CYS A 125 -13.29 -10.60 -5.63
CA CYS A 125 -14.54 -9.86 -5.75
C CYS A 125 -14.74 -9.30 -7.17
N ILE A 126 -13.70 -8.72 -7.77
CA ILE A 126 -13.74 -8.21 -9.16
C ILE A 126 -14.04 -9.36 -10.14
N LYS A 127 -13.39 -10.52 -9.97
CA LYS A 127 -13.62 -11.69 -10.84
C LYS A 127 -15.04 -12.22 -10.70
N ALA A 128 -15.58 -12.29 -9.48
CA ALA A 128 -16.96 -12.71 -9.23
C ALA A 128 -17.97 -11.77 -9.91
N LEU A 129 -17.79 -10.46 -9.79
CA LEU A 129 -18.63 -9.45 -10.44
C LEU A 129 -18.54 -9.49 -11.97
N GLN A 130 -17.39 -9.85 -12.54
CA GLN A 130 -17.23 -10.02 -13.99
C GLN A 130 -17.96 -11.28 -14.49
N ASN A 131 -17.81 -12.41 -13.79
CA ASN A 131 -18.49 -13.65 -14.15
C ASN A 131 -20.02 -13.50 -14.12
N ALA A 132 -20.56 -12.79 -13.13
CA ALA A 132 -21.99 -12.51 -13.02
C ALA A 132 -22.55 -11.57 -14.09
N LYS A 133 -21.69 -10.91 -14.89
CA LYS A 133 -22.11 -10.09 -16.04
C LYS A 133 -22.11 -10.88 -17.36
N HIS A 134 -21.48 -12.06 -17.38
CA HIS A 134 -21.29 -12.87 -18.60
C HIS A 134 -22.06 -14.20 -18.58
N GLY A 135 -22.73 -14.54 -17.47
CA GLY A 135 -23.69 -15.64 -17.36
C GLY A 135 -25.11 -15.12 -17.23
#